data_AF-A0A2V0RA90-F1
#
_entry.id   AF-A0A2V0RA90-F1
#
_cell.length_a   1.000
_cell.length_b   1.000
_cell.length_c   1.000
_cell.angle_alpha   90.00
_cell.angle_beta   90.00
_cell.angle_gamma   90.00
#
_symmetry.space_group_name_H-M   'P 1'
#
loop_
_entity.id
_entity.type
_entity.pdbx_description
1 polymer ?
#
loop_
_entity_poly.entity_id
_entity_poly.type
_entity_poly.pdbx_seq_one_letter_code
_entity_poly.pdbx_strand_id
1 'polypeptide(L)'
;MSNHPLDREYNVRYGLHIDVNVLDIGPAMISLLHETELTFISLHRDVKLEGRSWEMAAALSIIGVETTASGTLEEVSDGVLAFGPVPGIDVKKTLSPNLLTYNELHSIVISR
;
A
#
# COMPACT_ATOMS: atom_id res chain seq x y z
N MET A 1 0.59 -1.98 -8.85
CA MET A 1 0.58 -0.53 -9.19
C MET A 1 1.45 -0.37 -10.41
N SER A 2 1.08 0.52 -11.33
CA SER A 2 1.70 0.59 -12.66
C SER A 2 1.50 1.96 -13.31
N ASN A 3 2.21 2.18 -14.41
CA ASN A 3 2.00 3.32 -15.31
C ASN A 3 1.06 2.99 -16.48
N HIS A 4 0.42 1.82 -16.41
CA HIS A 4 -0.51 1.31 -17.40
C HIS A 4 -1.81 0.90 -16.71
N PRO A 5 -2.98 1.21 -17.30
CA PRO A 5 -4.26 0.80 -16.77
C PRO A 5 -4.50 -0.69 -16.96
N LEU A 6 -5.19 -1.31 -16.01
CA LEU A 6 -5.97 -2.52 -16.24
C LEU A 6 -7.36 -2.17 -16.79
N ASP A 7 -8.04 -3.13 -17.42
CA ASP A 7 -9.44 -3.02 -17.85
C ASP A 7 -10.38 -2.93 -16.62
N ARG A 8 -10.57 -1.69 -16.14
CA ARG A 8 -11.26 -1.33 -14.90
C ARG A 8 -11.86 0.07 -15.03
N GLU A 9 -12.81 0.36 -14.14
CA GLU A 9 -13.28 1.72 -13.92
C GLU A 9 -12.37 2.43 -12.90
N TYR A 10 -12.04 3.71 -13.16
CA TYR A 10 -11.16 4.50 -12.31
C TYR A 10 -11.81 5.82 -11.93
N ASN A 11 -11.60 6.22 -10.68
CA ASN A 11 -11.78 7.59 -10.22
C ASN A 11 -10.45 8.33 -10.23
N VAL A 12 -10.40 9.50 -10.85
CA VAL A 12 -9.23 10.38 -10.76
C VAL A 12 -9.27 11.14 -9.44
N ARG A 13 -8.33 10.83 -8.54
CA ARG A 13 -8.20 11.47 -7.22
C ARG A 13 -6.74 11.77 -6.96
N TYR A 14 -6.44 12.97 -6.45
CA TYR A 14 -5.07 13.37 -6.11
C TYR A 14 -4.07 13.28 -7.28
N GLY A 15 -4.53 13.42 -8.53
CA GLY A 15 -3.69 13.24 -9.72
C GLY A 15 -3.38 11.79 -10.08
N LEU A 16 -4.00 10.81 -9.41
CA LEU A 16 -3.85 9.37 -9.64
C LEU A 16 -5.13 8.77 -10.20
N HIS A 17 -5.00 7.77 -11.06
CA HIS A 17 -6.10 6.92 -11.51
C HIS A 17 -6.26 5.76 -10.52
N ILE A 18 -7.29 5.84 -9.67
CA ILE A 18 -7.52 4.86 -8.62
C ILE A 18 -8.77 4.05 -8.94
N ASP A 19 -8.63 2.72 -8.99
CA ASP A 19 -9.74 1.78 -9.16
C ASP A 19 -10.89 2.13 -8.21
N VAL A 20 -12.12 2.18 -8.73
CA VAL A 20 -13.32 2.55 -7.97
C VAL A 20 -13.54 1.68 -6.73
N ASN A 21 -12.98 0.47 -6.72
CA ASN A 21 -13.07 -0.45 -5.60
C ASN A 21 -12.02 -0.21 -4.49
N VAL A 22 -11.04 0.68 -4.70
CA VAL A 22 -10.11 1.11 -3.64
C VAL A 22 -10.72 2.30 -2.91
N LEU A 23 -11.34 2.02 -1.76
CA LEU A 23 -12.17 3.02 -1.08
C LEU A 23 -11.37 3.97 -0.20
N ASP A 24 -10.25 3.49 0.35
CA ASP A 24 -9.43 4.23 1.31
C ASP A 24 -7.95 4.20 0.94
N ILE A 25 -7.30 5.35 1.07
CA ILE A 25 -5.87 5.57 0.80
C ILE A 25 -5.38 6.75 1.64
N GLY A 26 -4.30 6.53 2.36
CA GLY A 26 -3.66 7.51 3.21
C GLY A 26 -2.81 8.52 2.43
N PRO A 27 -2.59 9.72 3.01
CA PRO A 27 -1.79 10.77 2.38
C PRO A 27 -0.34 10.33 2.14
N ALA A 28 0.26 9.55 3.03
CA ALA A 28 1.63 9.06 2.86
C ALA A 28 1.77 8.12 1.64
N MET A 29 0.75 7.28 1.38
CA MET A 29 0.73 6.43 0.18
C MET A 29 0.56 7.25 -1.08
N ILE A 30 -0.27 8.29 -1.06
CA ILE A 30 -0.39 9.24 -2.18
C ILE A 30 0.95 9.89 -2.47
N SER A 31 1.67 10.37 -1.44
CA SER A 31 3.01 10.94 -1.60
C SER A 31 4.00 9.96 -2.21
N LEU A 32 4.04 8.71 -1.72
CA LEU A 32 4.94 7.67 -2.25
C LEU A 32 4.70 7.39 -3.74
N LEU A 33 3.44 7.34 -4.16
CA LEU A 33 3.09 7.08 -5.56
C LEU A 33 3.53 8.22 -6.48
N HIS A 34 3.38 9.48 -6.04
CA HIS A 34 3.89 10.64 -6.77
C HIS A 34 5.41 10.65 -6.87
N GLU A 35 6.13 10.25 -5.80
CA GLU A 35 7.59 10.15 -5.82
C GLU A 35 8.12 9.05 -6.75
N THR A 36 7.28 8.05 -7.06
CA THR A 36 7.66 6.88 -7.88
C THR A 36 7.10 6.92 -9.30
N GLU A 37 6.58 8.08 -9.72
CA GLU A 37 5.93 8.30 -11.03
C GLU A 37 4.80 7.31 -11.34
N LEU A 38 4.24 6.66 -10.32
CA LEU A 38 3.15 5.68 -10.45
C LEU A 38 1.82 6.40 -10.58
N THR A 39 1.11 6.17 -11.68
CA THR A 39 -0.14 6.89 -11.97
C THR A 39 -1.40 6.04 -11.80
N PHE A 40 -1.29 4.70 -11.73
CA PHE A 40 -2.44 3.79 -11.59
C PHE A 40 -2.36 2.89 -10.35
N ILE A 41 -3.48 2.84 -9.62
CA ILE A 41 -3.76 1.86 -8.57
C ILE A 41 -4.93 1.00 -9.04
N SER A 42 -4.69 -0.29 -9.22
CA SER A 42 -5.70 -1.24 -9.73
C SER A 42 -5.71 -2.52 -8.92
N LEU A 43 -6.89 -3.12 -8.77
CA LEU A 43 -7.04 -4.44 -8.18
C LEU A 43 -7.09 -5.50 -9.28
N HIS A 44 -6.29 -6.56 -9.12
CA HIS A 44 -6.33 -7.69 -10.05
C HIS A 44 -7.66 -8.41 -10.02
N ARG A 45 -8.32 -8.46 -8.86
CA ARG A 45 -9.63 -9.07 -8.66
C ARG A 45 -10.67 -7.99 -8.45
N ASP A 46 -11.90 -8.25 -8.89
CA ASP A 46 -13.04 -7.37 -8.66
C ASP A 46 -13.55 -7.57 -7.22
N VAL A 47 -12.89 -6.90 -6.28
CA VAL A 47 -13.20 -6.94 -4.85
C VAL A 47 -13.11 -5.53 -4.29
N LYS A 48 -13.99 -5.19 -3.35
CA LYS A 48 -13.89 -3.92 -2.63
C LYS A 48 -12.74 -4.00 -1.62
N LEU A 49 -11.84 -3.03 -1.69
CA LEU A 49 -10.76 -2.85 -0.74
C LEU A 49 -11.13 -1.74 0.23
N GLU A 50 -11.49 -2.15 1.44
CA GLU A 50 -11.88 -1.27 2.53
C GLU A 50 -10.72 -1.08 3.51
N GLY A 51 -10.49 0.17 3.91
CA GLY A 51 -9.44 0.55 4.83
C GLY A 51 -8.03 0.49 4.24
N ARG A 52 -7.05 0.80 5.09
CA ARG A 52 -5.66 1.10 4.71
C ARG A 52 -4.67 -0.03 4.98
N SER A 53 -5.15 -1.21 5.38
CA SER A 53 -4.26 -2.32 5.83
C SER A 53 -3.39 -2.95 4.75
N TRP A 54 -3.60 -2.57 3.49
CA TRP A 54 -2.83 -2.99 2.33
C TRP A 54 -1.61 -2.10 2.07
N GLU A 55 -1.56 -0.90 2.66
CA GLU A 55 -0.58 0.12 2.31
C GLU A 55 0.86 -0.32 2.60
N MET A 56 1.09 -1.00 3.72
CA MET A 56 2.43 -1.52 4.04
C MET A 56 2.96 -2.47 2.97
N ALA A 57 2.13 -3.41 2.50
CA ALA A 57 2.53 -4.35 1.45
C ALA A 57 2.77 -3.64 0.11
N ALA A 58 1.91 -2.68 -0.24
CA ALA A 58 2.08 -1.88 -1.44
C ALA A 58 3.37 -1.06 -1.39
N ALA A 59 3.64 -0.37 -0.29
CA ALA A 59 4.84 0.45 -0.11
C ALA A 59 6.12 -0.38 -0.23
N LEU A 60 6.15 -1.55 0.42
CA LEU A 60 7.27 -2.49 0.31
C LEU A 60 7.46 -2.99 -1.12
N SER A 61 6.37 -3.33 -1.81
CA SER A 61 6.43 -3.77 -3.21
C SER A 61 6.94 -2.67 -4.16
N ILE A 62 6.56 -1.41 -3.95
CA ILE A 62 7.04 -0.27 -4.75
C ILE A 62 8.57 -0.15 -4.68
N ILE A 63 9.15 -0.42 -3.52
CA ILE A 63 10.61 -0.35 -3.30
C ILE A 63 11.32 -1.69 -3.57
N GLY A 64 10.65 -2.65 -4.22
CA GLY A 64 11.22 -3.93 -4.64
C GLY A 64 11.29 -5.00 -3.55
N VAL A 65 10.62 -4.82 -2.42
CA VAL A 65 10.53 -5.83 -1.35
C VAL A 65 9.26 -6.66 -1.53
N GLU A 66 9.42 -7.88 -2.04
CA GLU A 66 8.32 -8.84 -2.18
C GLU A 66 8.06 -9.57 -0.86
N THR A 67 6.99 -9.20 -0.16
CA THR A 67 6.58 -9.87 1.08
C THR A 67 5.06 -9.74 1.30
N THR A 68 4.50 -10.65 2.10
CA THR A 68 3.14 -10.50 2.59
C THR A 68 3.17 -9.62 3.83
N ALA A 69 2.63 -8.40 3.72
CA ALA A 69 2.57 -7.46 4.84
C ALA A 69 1.17 -6.93 5.09
N SER A 70 0.92 -6.44 6.31
CA SER A 70 -0.34 -5.78 6.67
C SER A 70 -0.07 -4.67 7.67
N GLY A 71 -0.47 -3.46 7.30
CA GLY A 71 -0.24 -2.23 8.06
C GLY A 71 -0.64 -1.03 7.23
N THR A 72 -0.74 0.12 7.87
CA THR A 72 -0.86 1.41 7.19
C THR A 72 0.53 1.96 6.84
N LEU A 73 0.62 2.83 5.84
CA LEU A 73 1.79 3.69 5.64
C LEU A 73 1.46 5.06 6.24
N GLU A 74 2.17 5.46 7.28
CA GLU A 74 1.87 6.69 8.03
C GLU A 74 2.77 7.85 7.62
N GLU A 75 4.00 7.58 7.22
CA GLU A 75 4.96 8.62 6.87
C GLU A 75 5.86 8.21 5.69
N VAL A 76 6.17 9.19 4.85
CA VAL A 76 7.21 9.15 3.81
C VAL A 76 8.02 10.43 3.95
N SER A 77 9.23 10.33 4.49
CA SER A 77 10.08 11.50 4.74
C SER A 77 11.55 11.10 4.69
N ASP A 78 12.40 11.92 4.06
CA ASP A 78 13.86 11.78 4.05
C ASP A 78 14.38 10.36 3.73
N GLY A 79 13.70 9.66 2.81
CA GLY A 79 14.06 8.28 2.45
C GLY A 79 13.70 7.25 3.52
N VAL A 80 12.71 7.53 4.36
CA VAL A 80 12.17 6.62 5.37
C VAL A 80 10.69 6.41 5.10
N LEU A 81 10.26 5.15 5.11
CA LEU A 81 8.85 4.77 5.14
C LEU A 81 8.52 4.31 6.56
N ALA A 82 7.53 4.92 7.21
CA ALA A 82 7.06 4.50 8.53
C ALA A 82 5.66 3.90 8.44
N PHE A 83 5.47 2.77 9.13
CA PHE A 83 4.24 2.00 9.09
C PHE A 83 3.43 2.18 10.37
N GLY A 84 2.14 1.83 10.32
CA GLY A 84 1.25 1.88 11.47
C GLY A 84 0.45 0.59 11.67
N PRO A 85 -0.10 0.39 12.88
CA PRO A 85 -0.84 -0.81 13.24
C PRO A 85 -2.22 -0.84 12.57
N VAL A 86 -2.77 -2.04 12.38
CA VAL A 86 -4.14 -2.25 11.90
C VAL A 86 -4.85 -3.31 12.73
N PRO A 87 -6.19 -3.28 12.83
CA PRO A 87 -6.92 -4.30 13.56
C PRO A 87 -6.89 -5.66 12.86
N GLY A 88 -7.20 -6.73 13.60
CA GLY A 88 -7.39 -8.07 13.05
C GLY A 88 -6.11 -8.78 12.59
N ILE A 89 -4.93 -8.34 13.04
CA ILE A 89 -3.65 -8.96 12.71
C ILE A 89 -3.59 -10.43 13.13
N ASP A 90 -4.10 -10.79 14.30
CA ASP A 90 -4.06 -12.18 14.79
C ASP A 90 -4.82 -13.15 13.87
N VAL A 91 -5.94 -12.69 13.32
CA VAL A 91 -6.72 -13.47 12.34
C VAL A 91 -5.94 -13.60 11.03
N LYS A 92 -5.33 -12.51 10.55
CA LYS A 92 -4.51 -12.53 9.33
C LYS A 92 -3.26 -13.41 9.48
N LYS A 93 -2.61 -13.41 10.65
CA LYS A 93 -1.47 -14.30 10.96
C LYS A 93 -1.86 -15.77 10.98
N THR A 94 -3.10 -16.09 11.36
CA THR A 94 -3.62 -17.46 11.26
C THR A 94 -3.70 -17.92 9.80
N LEU A 95 -4.06 -17.03 8.87
CA LEU A 95 -4.13 -17.31 7.44
C LEU A 95 -2.78 -17.25 6.74
N SER A 96 -1.87 -16.42 7.24
CA SER A 96 -0.51 -16.24 6.72
C SER A 96 0.49 -16.12 7.88
N PRO A 97 1.10 -17.25 8.30
CA PRO A 97 2.02 -17.26 9.45
C PRO A 97 3.24 -16.36 9.30
N ASN A 98 3.64 -16.06 8.06
CA ASN A 98 4.78 -15.20 7.73
C ASN A 98 4.36 -13.74 7.44
N LEU A 99 3.15 -13.34 7.84
CA LEU A 99 2.67 -11.97 7.65
C LEU A 99 3.53 -10.98 8.42
N LEU A 100 4.21 -10.11 7.69
CA LEU A 100 4.95 -8.98 8.23
C LEU A 100 3.97 -7.90 8.69
N THR A 101 4.14 -7.38 9.90
CA THR A 101 3.28 -6.33 10.45
C THR A 101 4.11 -5.21 11.04
N TYR A 102 3.43 -4.13 11.43
CA TYR A 102 4.05 -3.01 12.13
C TYR A 102 4.90 -3.44 13.34
N ASN A 103 4.49 -4.47 14.08
CA ASN A 103 5.23 -4.93 15.26
C ASN A 103 6.62 -5.49 14.90
N GLU A 104 6.80 -6.03 13.69
CA GLU A 104 8.08 -6.55 13.21
C GLU A 104 8.85 -5.50 12.40
N LEU A 105 8.17 -4.65 11.63
CA LEU A 105 8.77 -3.60 10.83
C LEU A 105 8.02 -2.28 11.04
N HIS A 106 8.59 -1.43 11.88
CA HIS A 106 8.04 -0.10 12.19
C HIS A 106 8.39 0.91 11.10
N SER A 107 9.59 0.82 10.54
CA SER A 107 10.06 1.67 9.45
C SER A 107 11.16 1.00 8.63
N ILE A 108 11.39 1.51 7.43
CA ILE A 108 12.48 1.09 6.56
C ILE A 108 13.13 2.31 5.90
N VAL A 109 14.46 2.32 5.86
CA VAL A 109 15.24 3.32 5.13
C VAL A 109 15.43 2.84 3.69
N ILE A 110 15.03 3.66 2.74
CA ILE A 110 15.23 3.42 1.30
C ILE A 110 16.54 4.06 0.86
N SER A 111 17.48 3.23 0.40
CA SER A 111 18.70 3.72 -0.24
C SER A 111 18.35 4.11 -1.69
N ARG A 112 18.48 5.39 -2.03
CA ARG A 112 18.32 5.88 -3.40
C ARG A 112 19.58 5.61 -4.23
#